data_AF-M1BFC7-F1
#
_entry.id   AF-M1BFC7-F1
#
_cell.length_a   1.000
_cell.length_b   1.000
_cell.length_c   1.000
_cell.angle_alpha   90.00
_cell.angle_beta   90.00
_cell.angle_gamma   90.00
#
_symmetry.space_group_name_H-M   'P 1'
#
loop_
_entity.id
_entity.type
_entity.pdbx_description
1 polymer ?
#
loop_
_entity_poly.entity_id
_entity_poly.type
_entity_poly.pdbx_seq_one_letter_code
_entity_poly.pdbx_strand_id
1 'polypeptide(L)'
;MGVGGNFWDLLKPYARAEGFDFLRNKRVAVDLSYWIVQQETALKGQIRNPHIRLTFFRTINLFSKFGAFPVFVTDGTASPLKSQARIARFFRASGIDLSSLPVAEEGISIERNKAFQKCEKECVELLELLGVPVLKAKGEAEALCAQLNREGLVDACITSDSDAFLFGANCVIKNMQPNSNEPFECYHISDIESGLGLRRNQLISISLLVGNDHNLTGVPGIGIETAVRFVKSFSDDEILYRFVFLLI
;
A
#
# COMPACT_ATOMS: atom_id res chain seq x y z
N MET A 1 -5.93 -2.96 3.23
CA MET A 1 -4.66 -2.36 3.70
C MET A 1 -4.72 -0.90 3.35
N GLY A 2 -4.16 -0.05 4.20
CA GLY A 2 -4.26 1.40 4.09
C GLY A 2 -5.52 2.01 4.72
N VAL A 3 -6.02 3.06 4.08
CA VAL A 3 -7.12 3.89 4.57
C VAL A 3 -8.45 3.11 4.64
N GLY A 4 -9.10 3.19 5.81
CA GLY A 4 -10.39 2.58 6.11
C GLY A 4 -11.58 3.25 5.41
N GLY A 5 -12.78 2.81 5.76
CA GLY A 5 -14.03 3.45 5.30
C GLY A 5 -14.27 3.40 3.80
N ASN A 6 -13.82 2.34 3.10
CA ASN A 6 -13.96 2.20 1.65
C ASN A 6 -13.32 3.35 0.84
N PHE A 7 -12.17 3.85 1.29
CA PHE A 7 -11.47 4.95 0.63
C PHE A 7 -11.24 4.76 -0.87
N TRP A 8 -10.98 3.54 -1.32
CA TRP A 8 -10.85 3.27 -2.76
C TRP A 8 -12.12 3.54 -3.57
N ASP A 9 -13.31 3.41 -2.98
CA ASP A 9 -14.58 3.71 -3.65
C ASP A 9 -14.75 5.21 -3.83
N LEU A 10 -14.24 6.02 -2.88
CA LEU A 10 -14.15 7.48 -3.03
C LEU A 10 -13.23 7.87 -4.21
N LEU A 11 -12.13 7.15 -4.41
CA LEU A 11 -11.18 7.43 -5.48
C LEU A 11 -11.65 6.90 -6.84
N LYS A 12 -12.47 5.84 -6.86
CA LYS A 12 -12.85 5.09 -8.06
C LYS A 12 -13.32 5.94 -9.25
N PRO A 13 -14.09 7.04 -9.08
CA PRO A 13 -14.50 7.90 -10.20
C PRO A 13 -13.34 8.57 -10.94
N TYR A 14 -12.16 8.65 -10.33
CA TYR A 14 -10.95 9.28 -10.88
C TYR A 14 -9.94 8.25 -11.40
N ALA A 15 -10.32 6.98 -11.46
CA ALA A 15 -9.50 5.93 -12.05
C ALA A 15 -9.42 6.07 -13.57
N ARG A 16 -8.24 5.89 -14.13
CA ARG A 16 -8.00 5.72 -15.57
C ARG A 16 -7.86 4.23 -15.88
N ALA A 17 -8.52 3.79 -16.95
CA ALA A 17 -8.33 2.47 -17.52
C ALA A 17 -7.24 2.55 -18.59
N GLU A 18 -6.01 2.24 -18.20
CA GLU A 18 -4.85 2.38 -19.07
C GLU A 18 -4.53 1.06 -19.79
N GLY A 19 -4.19 1.15 -21.08
CA GLY A 19 -3.88 -0.03 -21.90
C GLY A 19 -2.56 -0.71 -21.54
N PHE A 20 -2.27 -1.86 -22.16
CA PHE A 20 -1.05 -2.63 -21.89
C PHE A 20 0.25 -1.85 -22.18
N ASP A 21 0.23 -0.93 -23.15
CA ASP A 21 1.38 -0.09 -23.53
C ASP A 21 1.67 1.03 -22.53
N PHE A 22 0.78 1.30 -21.57
CA PHE A 22 0.97 2.37 -20.58
C PHE A 22 2.28 2.23 -19.80
N LEU A 23 2.72 0.99 -19.57
CA LEU A 23 3.92 0.65 -18.81
C LEU A 23 5.19 0.59 -19.67
N ARG A 24 5.07 0.73 -20.99
CA ARG A 24 6.21 0.62 -21.91
C ARG A 24 7.24 1.70 -21.60
N ASN A 25 8.48 1.26 -21.43
CA ASN A 25 9.64 2.08 -21.08
C ASN A 25 9.52 2.83 -19.74
N LYS A 26 8.58 2.45 -18.86
CA LYS A 26 8.43 3.06 -17.54
C LYS A 26 9.15 2.27 -16.47
N ARG A 27 9.74 2.98 -15.51
CA ARG A 27 10.24 2.45 -14.26
C ARG A 27 9.09 2.35 -13.27
N VAL A 28 8.92 1.22 -12.60
CA VAL A 28 7.81 1.02 -11.65
C VAL A 28 8.31 0.51 -10.31
N ALA A 29 7.93 1.16 -9.22
CA ALA A 29 8.18 0.64 -7.89
C ALA A 29 7.12 -0.42 -7.54
N VAL A 30 7.55 -1.54 -6.98
CA VAL A 30 6.67 -2.65 -6.58
C VAL A 30 6.92 -3.00 -5.12
N ASP A 31 5.86 -2.97 -4.30
CA ASP A 31 5.91 -3.51 -2.95
C ASP A 31 5.98 -5.05 -3.01
N LEU A 32 7.16 -5.60 -2.67
CA LEU A 32 7.39 -7.05 -2.69
C LEU A 32 6.59 -7.75 -1.60
N SER A 33 6.48 -7.13 -0.42
CA SER A 33 5.78 -7.69 0.73
C SER A 33 4.29 -7.86 0.42
N TYR A 34 3.68 -6.88 -0.25
CA TYR A 34 2.31 -6.96 -0.78
C TYR A 34 2.15 -8.12 -1.78
N TRP A 35 3.06 -8.23 -2.75
CA TRP A 35 3.01 -9.33 -3.73
C TRP A 35 3.13 -10.69 -3.08
N ILE A 36 3.98 -10.86 -2.06
CA ILE A 36 4.13 -12.12 -1.34
C ILE A 36 2.81 -12.50 -0.63
N VAL A 37 2.18 -11.56 0.08
CA VAL A 37 0.90 -11.81 0.76
C VAL A 37 -0.22 -12.15 -0.24
N GLN A 38 -0.27 -11.45 -1.38
CA GLN A 38 -1.31 -11.69 -2.39
C GLN A 38 -1.27 -13.11 -2.98
N GLN A 39 -0.12 -13.80 -2.91
CA GLN A 39 0.04 -15.17 -3.43
C GLN A 39 -0.77 -16.20 -2.65
N GLU A 40 -0.95 -16.01 -1.34
CA GLU A 40 -1.77 -16.89 -0.50
C GLU A 40 -3.23 -16.90 -0.94
N THR A 41 -3.72 -15.78 -1.48
CA THR A 41 -5.09 -15.66 -1.99
C THR A 41 -5.23 -16.10 -3.45
N ALA A 42 -4.16 -15.94 -4.25
CA ALA A 42 -4.20 -16.14 -5.70
C ALA A 42 -4.14 -17.62 -6.14
N LEU A 43 -3.63 -18.52 -5.31
CA LEU A 43 -3.41 -19.92 -5.69
C LEU A 43 -4.34 -20.86 -4.93
N LYS A 44 -5.32 -21.43 -5.66
CA LYS A 44 -6.14 -22.55 -5.18
C LYS A 44 -5.43 -23.86 -5.51
N GLY A 45 -4.76 -24.47 -4.53
CA GLY A 45 -4.13 -25.78 -4.65
C GLY A 45 -2.74 -25.89 -4.00
N GLN A 46 -2.23 -27.11 -3.86
CA GLN A 46 -0.87 -27.35 -3.34
C GLN A 46 0.18 -27.11 -4.44
N ILE A 47 0.59 -25.85 -4.57
CA ILE A 47 1.72 -25.46 -5.43
C ILE A 47 2.96 -25.36 -4.56
N ARG A 48 4.05 -26.01 -4.98
CA ARG A 48 5.35 -25.91 -4.30
C ARG A 48 5.94 -24.52 -4.55
N ASN A 49 6.40 -23.86 -3.49
CA ASN A 49 7.05 -22.54 -3.51
C ASN A 49 6.27 -21.51 -4.36
N PRO A 50 5.00 -21.23 -3.99
CA PRO A 50 4.12 -20.33 -4.75
C PRO A 50 4.73 -18.93 -4.94
N HIS A 51 5.51 -18.48 -3.95
CA HIS A 51 6.13 -17.17 -3.92
C HIS A 51 7.21 -16.98 -4.97
N ILE A 52 8.12 -17.94 -5.09
CA ILE A 52 9.14 -17.93 -6.14
C ILE A 52 8.49 -17.95 -7.52
N ARG A 53 7.53 -18.86 -7.73
CA ARG A 53 6.86 -19.01 -9.03
C ARG A 53 6.17 -17.73 -9.45
N LEU A 54 5.37 -17.13 -8.56
CA LEU A 54 4.63 -15.92 -8.89
C LEU A 54 5.54 -14.70 -9.04
N THR A 55 6.52 -14.52 -8.16
CA THR A 55 7.52 -13.44 -8.31
C THR A 55 8.26 -13.55 -9.64
N PHE A 56 8.70 -14.76 -10.04
CA PHE A 56 9.34 -15.00 -11.33
C PHE A 56 8.45 -14.57 -12.51
N PHE A 57 7.26 -15.17 -12.66
CA PHE A 57 6.41 -14.90 -13.82
C PHE A 57 5.88 -13.47 -13.87
N ARG A 58 5.56 -12.86 -12.72
CA ARG A 58 5.11 -11.47 -12.67
C ARG A 58 6.23 -10.50 -13.10
N THR A 59 7.46 -10.75 -12.64
CA THR A 59 8.63 -9.96 -13.02
C THR A 59 8.94 -10.09 -14.51
N ILE A 60 8.92 -11.32 -15.04
CA ILE A 60 9.12 -11.56 -16.48
C ILE A 60 8.02 -10.90 -17.31
N ASN A 61 6.76 -10.92 -16.85
CA ASN A 61 5.67 -10.26 -17.57
C ASN A 61 5.81 -8.72 -17.54
N LEU A 62 6.20 -8.13 -16.41
CA LEU A 62 6.49 -6.69 -16.34
C LEU A 62 7.48 -6.26 -17.41
N PHE A 63 8.57 -7.02 -17.55
CA PHE A 63 9.60 -6.73 -18.53
C PHE A 63 9.18 -7.07 -19.96
N SER A 64 8.86 -8.34 -20.21
CA SER A 64 8.68 -8.86 -21.58
C SER A 64 7.33 -8.52 -22.22
N LYS A 65 6.24 -8.53 -21.44
CA LYS A 65 4.88 -8.25 -21.94
C LYS A 65 4.57 -6.76 -21.92
N PHE A 66 4.97 -6.06 -20.86
CA PHE A 66 4.59 -4.66 -20.66
C PHE A 66 5.73 -3.65 -20.94
N GLY A 67 6.98 -4.11 -21.11
CA GLY A 67 8.12 -3.23 -21.36
C GLY A 67 8.47 -2.32 -20.17
N ALA A 68 8.09 -2.70 -18.96
CA ALA A 68 8.40 -1.95 -17.74
C ALA A 68 9.71 -2.42 -17.09
N PHE A 69 10.34 -1.51 -16.37
CA PHE A 69 11.55 -1.73 -15.59
C PHE A 69 11.22 -1.70 -14.09
N PRO A 70 10.98 -2.86 -13.45
CA PRO A 70 10.61 -2.88 -12.04
C PRO A 70 11.79 -2.55 -11.11
N VAL A 71 11.46 -1.87 -10.02
CA VAL A 71 12.30 -1.73 -8.82
C VAL A 71 11.48 -2.28 -7.66
N PHE A 72 11.95 -3.35 -7.04
CA PHE A 72 11.24 -3.94 -5.90
C PHE A 72 11.64 -3.26 -4.60
N VAL A 73 10.68 -3.13 -3.70
CA VAL A 73 10.90 -2.59 -2.35
C VAL A 73 10.46 -3.61 -1.33
N THR A 74 11.34 -3.89 -0.37
CA THR A 74 11.04 -4.68 0.83
C THR A 74 10.80 -3.76 2.02
N ASP A 75 9.88 -4.16 2.89
CA ASP A 75 9.63 -3.41 4.11
C ASP A 75 10.83 -3.51 5.09
N GLY A 76 11.08 -2.42 5.81
CA GLY A 76 11.96 -2.35 6.97
C GLY A 76 11.25 -2.72 8.28
N THR A 77 11.58 -1.98 9.35
CA THR A 77 11.00 -2.20 10.68
C THR A 77 9.68 -1.46 10.80
N ALA A 78 8.60 -2.19 11.08
CA ALA A 78 7.28 -1.58 11.28
C ALA A 78 7.22 -0.75 12.58
N SER A 79 6.43 0.32 12.58
CA SER A 79 6.17 1.11 13.79
C SER A 79 5.42 0.28 14.85
N PRO A 80 5.53 0.63 16.15
CA PRO A 80 4.78 -0.04 17.21
C PRO A 80 3.25 -0.01 16.98
N LEU A 81 2.72 1.14 16.54
CA LEU A 81 1.30 1.31 16.24
C LEU A 81 0.82 0.39 15.12
N LYS A 82 1.57 0.33 14.00
CA LYS A 82 1.23 -0.56 12.88
C LYS A 82 1.32 -2.03 13.28
N SER A 83 2.29 -2.36 14.13
CA SER A 83 2.46 -3.70 14.70
C SER A 83 1.25 -4.11 15.55
N GLN A 84 0.81 -3.25 16.46
CA GLN A 84 -0.39 -3.46 17.28
C GLN A 84 -1.66 -3.57 16.42
N ALA A 85 -1.84 -2.70 15.43
CA ALA A 85 -2.96 -2.75 14.50
C ALA A 85 -2.98 -4.07 13.71
N ARG A 86 -1.83 -4.57 13.27
CA ARG A 86 -1.72 -5.88 12.58
C ARG A 86 -2.14 -7.03 13.50
N ILE A 87 -1.73 -7.00 14.76
CA ILE A 87 -2.18 -7.99 15.77
C ILE A 87 -3.70 -7.90 15.93
N ALA A 88 -4.23 -6.73 16.23
CA ALA A 88 -5.67 -6.54 16.43
C ALA A 88 -6.49 -7.02 15.22
N ARG A 89 -6.00 -6.78 14.00
CA ARG A 89 -6.61 -7.28 12.75
C ARG A 89 -6.61 -8.81 12.66
N PHE A 90 -5.50 -9.45 13.04
CA PHE A 90 -5.41 -10.91 13.10
C PHE A 90 -6.43 -11.49 14.09
N PHE A 91 -6.48 -10.98 15.32
CA PHE A 91 -7.43 -11.44 16.34
C PHE A 91 -8.89 -11.28 15.89
N ARG A 92 -9.25 -10.13 15.30
CA ARG A 92 -10.58 -9.89 14.71
C ARG A 92 -10.91 -10.90 13.61
N ALA A 93 -9.96 -11.21 12.74
CA ALA A 93 -10.15 -12.18 11.65
C ALA A 93 -10.26 -13.63 12.15
N SER A 94 -9.58 -13.97 13.26
CA SER A 94 -9.61 -15.30 13.87
C SER A 94 -10.79 -15.54 14.82
N GLY A 95 -11.59 -14.51 15.13
CA GLY A 95 -12.69 -14.60 16.09
C GLY A 95 -12.23 -14.80 17.55
N ILE A 96 -10.95 -14.50 17.84
CA ILE A 96 -10.37 -14.60 19.19
C ILE A 96 -10.58 -13.25 19.89
N ASP A 97 -11.01 -13.28 21.15
CA ASP A 97 -11.35 -12.08 21.92
C ASP A 97 -10.14 -11.14 22.12
N LEU A 98 -10.36 -9.85 21.89
CA LEU A 98 -9.37 -8.76 21.97
C LEU A 98 -8.89 -8.51 23.41
N SER A 99 -9.60 -9.01 24.42
CA SER A 99 -9.20 -8.95 25.83
C SER A 99 -7.89 -9.71 26.13
N SER A 100 -7.47 -10.59 25.23
CA SER A 100 -6.24 -11.38 25.32
C SER A 100 -5.01 -10.76 24.65
N LEU A 101 -5.12 -9.51 24.16
CA LEU A 101 -4.00 -8.82 23.52
C LEU A 101 -2.83 -8.70 24.51
N PRO A 102 -1.63 -9.21 24.18
CA PRO A 102 -0.45 -8.89 24.97
C PRO A 102 -0.23 -7.38 24.90
N VAL A 103 -0.17 -6.72 26.06
CA VAL A 103 0.22 -5.31 26.16
C VAL A 103 1.62 -5.21 25.59
N ALA A 104 1.76 -4.53 24.47
CA ALA A 104 3.05 -4.39 23.81
C ALA A 104 3.93 -3.48 24.66
N GLU A 105 4.80 -4.07 25.49
CA GLU A 105 5.95 -3.37 26.04
C GLU A 105 6.82 -2.83 24.90
N GLU A 106 7.46 -1.68 25.15
CA GLU A 106 8.30 -0.97 24.19
C GLU A 106 9.29 -1.93 23.50
N GLY A 107 9.21 -2.01 22.17
CA GLY A 107 10.21 -2.72 21.38
C GLY A 107 9.90 -4.18 21.04
N ILE A 108 8.66 -4.66 21.18
CA ILE A 108 8.28 -5.92 20.51
C ILE A 108 8.25 -5.66 19.00
N SER A 109 9.40 -5.83 18.35
CA SER A 109 9.45 -6.21 16.95
C SER A 109 8.65 -7.50 16.86
N ILE A 110 7.41 -7.42 16.37
CA ILE A 110 6.70 -8.61 15.94
C ILE A 110 7.59 -9.16 14.85
N GLU A 111 8.42 -10.16 15.18
CA GLU A 111 9.19 -10.89 14.19
C GLU A 111 8.18 -11.24 13.10
N ARG A 112 8.33 -10.64 11.91
CA ARG A 112 7.57 -11.07 10.74
C ARG A 112 7.62 -12.58 10.77
N ASN A 113 6.48 -13.25 10.62
CA ASN A 113 6.39 -14.71 10.66
C ASN A 113 7.63 -15.31 9.98
N LYS A 114 8.39 -16.18 10.67
CA LYS A 114 9.64 -16.75 10.14
C LYS A 114 9.45 -17.34 8.74
N ALA A 115 8.26 -17.88 8.45
CA ALA A 115 7.88 -18.33 7.12
C ALA A 115 7.84 -17.20 6.09
N PHE A 116 7.24 -16.05 6.43
CA PHE A 116 7.21 -14.87 5.57
C PHE A 116 8.62 -14.32 5.32
N GLN A 117 9.46 -14.19 6.36
CA GLN A 117 10.85 -13.73 6.18
C GLN A 117 11.64 -14.65 5.26
N LYS A 118 11.41 -15.96 5.36
CA LYS A 118 12.01 -16.94 4.45
C LYS A 118 11.53 -16.72 3.01
N CYS A 119 10.23 -16.59 2.78
CA CYS A 119 9.68 -16.31 1.46
C CYS A 119 10.22 -14.99 0.87
N GLU A 120 10.30 -13.94 1.69
CA GLU A 120 10.86 -12.64 1.30
C GLU A 120 12.32 -12.79 0.86
N LYS A 121 13.18 -13.46 1.66
CA LYS A 121 14.58 -13.71 1.30
C LYS A 121 14.73 -14.50 -0.01
N GLU A 122 13.97 -15.58 -0.17
CA GLU A 122 14.00 -16.39 -1.39
C GLU A 122 13.55 -15.58 -2.63
N CYS A 123 12.54 -14.72 -2.48
CA CYS A 123 12.12 -13.80 -3.56
C CYS A 123 13.18 -12.74 -3.87
N VAL A 124 13.84 -12.17 -2.87
CA VAL A 124 14.91 -11.19 -3.07
C VAL A 124 16.09 -11.83 -3.82
N GLU A 125 16.55 -13.00 -3.39
CA GLU A 125 17.62 -13.74 -4.06
C GLU A 125 17.27 -14.03 -5.53
N LEU A 126 16.03 -14.46 -5.80
CA LEU A 126 15.54 -14.64 -7.16
C LEU A 126 15.63 -13.35 -8.00
N LEU A 127 15.19 -12.22 -7.45
CA LEU A 127 15.18 -10.94 -8.15
C LEU A 127 16.60 -10.44 -8.44
N GLU A 128 17.52 -10.60 -7.49
CA GLU A 128 18.93 -10.29 -7.66
C GLU A 128 19.57 -11.14 -8.77
N LEU A 129 19.27 -12.45 -8.81
CA LEU A 129 19.73 -13.36 -9.88
C LEU A 129 19.17 -12.98 -11.26
N LEU A 130 17.96 -12.39 -11.31
CA LEU A 130 17.37 -11.85 -12.54
C LEU A 130 17.93 -10.48 -12.94
N GLY A 131 18.81 -9.88 -12.13
CA GLY A 131 19.36 -8.55 -12.35
C GLY A 131 18.37 -7.41 -12.11
N VAL A 132 17.32 -7.66 -11.31
CA VAL A 132 16.30 -6.65 -10.99
C VAL A 132 16.67 -5.96 -9.68
N PRO A 133 16.66 -4.61 -9.62
CA PRO A 133 17.01 -3.89 -8.41
C PRO A 133 15.99 -4.11 -7.29
N VAL A 134 16.51 -4.39 -6.10
CA VAL A 134 15.72 -4.51 -4.86
C VAL A 134 16.24 -3.52 -3.83
N LEU A 135 15.34 -2.72 -3.27
CA LEU A 135 15.61 -1.76 -2.22
C LEU A 135 14.97 -2.21 -0.90
N LYS A 136 15.55 -1.76 0.21
CA LYS A 136 15.00 -1.99 1.54
C LYS A 136 14.59 -0.67 2.17
N ALA A 137 13.31 -0.55 2.53
CA ALA A 137 12.79 0.60 3.24
C ALA A 137 13.31 0.62 4.69
N LYS A 138 13.35 1.82 5.29
CA LYS A 138 13.60 1.96 6.74
C LYS A 138 12.37 1.54 7.56
N GLY A 139 11.20 1.95 7.09
CA GLY A 139 9.89 1.60 7.66
C GLY A 139 9.08 0.78 6.67
N GLU A 140 8.10 1.40 6.03
CA GLU A 140 7.17 0.71 5.13
C GLU A 140 7.63 0.79 3.67
N ALA A 141 7.46 -0.30 2.93
CA ALA A 141 7.80 -0.40 1.52
C ALA A 141 7.01 0.61 0.70
N GLU A 142 5.70 0.73 0.94
CA GLU A 142 4.83 1.73 0.28
C GLU A 142 5.32 3.16 0.43
N ALA A 143 5.85 3.52 1.60
CA ALA A 143 6.39 4.85 1.83
C ALA A 143 7.61 5.14 0.93
N LEU A 144 8.51 4.15 0.77
CA LEU A 144 9.65 4.28 -0.13
C LEU A 144 9.21 4.25 -1.60
N CYS A 145 8.28 3.37 -1.99
CA CYS A 145 7.69 3.37 -3.34
C CYS A 145 7.15 4.76 -3.70
N ALA A 146 6.30 5.33 -2.83
CA ALA A 146 5.73 6.65 -2.99
C ALA A 146 6.79 7.75 -3.06
N GLN A 147 7.83 7.67 -2.23
CA GLN A 147 8.95 8.62 -2.28
C GLN A 147 9.69 8.57 -3.62
N LEU A 148 10.06 7.38 -4.11
CA LEU A 148 10.73 7.20 -5.39
C LEU A 148 9.89 7.78 -6.54
N ASN A 149 8.57 7.61 -6.47
CA ASN A 149 7.67 8.15 -7.49
C ASN A 149 7.54 9.67 -7.40
N ARG A 150 7.44 10.22 -6.18
CA ARG A 150 7.41 11.67 -5.96
C ARG A 150 8.66 12.37 -6.46
N GLU A 151 9.82 11.73 -6.29
CA GLU A 151 11.12 12.25 -6.71
C GLU A 151 11.44 11.99 -8.20
N GLY A 152 10.54 11.33 -8.94
CA GLY A 152 10.71 11.05 -10.37
C GLY A 152 11.75 9.95 -10.68
N LEU A 153 12.14 9.17 -9.67
CA LEU A 153 13.03 8.01 -9.83
C LEU A 153 12.30 6.80 -10.40
N VAL A 154 10.98 6.71 -10.17
CA VAL A 154 10.07 5.78 -10.85
C VAL A 154 8.84 6.53 -11.35
N ASP A 155 8.17 5.99 -12.37
CA ASP A 155 7.06 6.65 -13.04
C ASP A 155 5.70 6.27 -12.43
N ALA A 156 5.61 5.10 -11.76
CA ALA A 156 4.42 4.69 -11.01
C ALA A 156 4.75 3.70 -9.87
N CYS A 157 3.84 3.59 -8.90
CA CYS A 157 3.86 2.56 -7.85
C CYS A 157 2.81 1.48 -8.15
N ILE A 158 3.17 0.20 -8.10
CA ILE A 158 2.23 -0.92 -8.19
C ILE A 158 1.90 -1.38 -6.77
N THR A 159 0.69 -1.04 -6.30
CA THR A 159 0.22 -1.37 -4.96
C THR A 159 -1.29 -1.25 -4.84
N SER A 160 -1.92 -2.08 -4.01
CA SER A 160 -3.33 -1.91 -3.61
C SER A 160 -3.53 -1.15 -2.30
N ASP A 161 -2.43 -0.75 -1.65
CA ASP A 161 -2.44 0.03 -0.43
C ASP A 161 -2.63 1.51 -0.75
N SER A 162 -3.72 2.09 -0.25
CA SER A 162 -4.03 3.51 -0.49
C SER A 162 -3.13 4.47 0.29
N ASP A 163 -2.36 3.98 1.26
CA ASP A 163 -1.40 4.80 2.01
C ASP A 163 -0.30 5.37 1.10
N ALA A 164 -0.07 4.77 -0.08
CA ALA A 164 0.83 5.31 -1.09
C ALA A 164 0.54 6.79 -1.43
N PHE A 165 -0.74 7.19 -1.52
CA PHE A 165 -1.11 8.60 -1.72
C PHE A 165 -0.80 9.47 -0.51
N LEU A 166 -0.99 8.94 0.70
CA LEU A 166 -0.64 9.65 1.93
C LEU A 166 0.87 9.87 2.06
N PHE A 167 1.68 8.93 1.55
CA PHE A 167 3.13 9.07 1.43
C PHE A 167 3.58 9.95 0.24
N GLY A 168 2.64 10.32 -0.64
CA GLY A 168 2.82 11.30 -1.70
C GLY A 168 3.14 10.70 -3.07
N ALA A 169 2.68 9.48 -3.36
CA ALA A 169 2.75 8.91 -4.71
C ALA A 169 1.96 9.77 -5.71
N ASN A 170 2.55 10.01 -6.87
CA ASN A 170 1.94 10.76 -7.97
C ASN A 170 1.09 9.86 -8.88
N CYS A 171 1.50 8.61 -9.08
CA CYS A 171 0.80 7.62 -9.90
C CYS A 171 0.80 6.24 -9.22
N VAL A 172 -0.39 5.71 -8.97
CA VAL A 172 -0.59 4.38 -8.36
C VAL A 172 -1.36 3.48 -9.30
N ILE A 173 -0.87 2.26 -9.47
CA ILE A 173 -1.52 1.17 -10.20
C ILE A 173 -2.05 0.20 -9.15
N LYS A 174 -3.37 0.27 -8.90
CA LYS A 174 -4.01 -0.37 -7.73
C LYS A 174 -3.85 -1.88 -7.69
N ASN A 175 -3.87 -2.51 -8.85
CA ASN A 175 -3.73 -3.94 -8.96
C ASN A 175 -3.11 -4.26 -10.31
N MET A 176 -2.18 -5.22 -10.30
CA MET A 176 -1.62 -5.76 -11.52
C MET A 176 -1.96 -7.24 -11.58
N GLN A 177 -2.73 -7.62 -12.60
CA GLN A 177 -3.00 -9.00 -12.93
C GLN A 177 -2.28 -9.33 -14.24
N PRO A 178 -1.01 -9.78 -14.20
CA PRO A 178 -0.18 -9.86 -15.41
C PRO A 178 -0.70 -10.86 -16.46
N ASN A 179 -1.49 -11.84 -16.00
CA ASN A 179 -2.13 -12.85 -16.83
C ASN A 179 -3.50 -12.42 -17.36
N SER A 180 -4.01 -11.26 -16.94
CA SER A 180 -5.24 -10.68 -17.46
C SER A 180 -4.96 -9.85 -18.72
N ASN A 181 -5.99 -9.69 -19.54
CA ASN A 181 -6.03 -8.72 -20.64
C ASN A 181 -6.83 -7.47 -20.25
N GLU A 182 -7.28 -7.38 -19.00
CA GLU A 182 -7.93 -6.18 -18.48
C GLU A 182 -6.95 -5.00 -18.43
N PRO A 183 -7.45 -3.77 -18.69
CA PRO A 183 -6.64 -2.57 -18.57
C PRO A 183 -6.17 -2.36 -17.12
N PHE A 184 -5.06 -1.65 -16.97
CA PHE A 184 -4.57 -1.24 -15.66
C PHE A 184 -5.50 -0.20 -15.04
N GLU A 185 -5.84 -0.41 -13.77
CA GLU A 185 -6.55 0.58 -12.97
C GLU A 185 -5.54 1.56 -12.36
N CYS A 186 -5.36 2.68 -13.04
CA CYS A 186 -4.37 3.70 -12.72
C CYS A 186 -5.02 4.91 -12.06
N TYR A 187 -4.33 5.49 -11.09
CA TYR A 187 -4.77 6.67 -10.37
C TYR A 187 -3.64 7.69 -10.36
N HIS A 188 -3.92 8.89 -10.86
CA HIS A 188 -3.01 10.02 -10.77
C HIS A 188 -3.47 10.97 -9.67
N ILE A 189 -2.56 11.41 -8.81
CA ILE A 189 -2.91 12.33 -7.72
C ILE A 189 -3.51 13.63 -8.27
N SER A 190 -3.05 14.09 -9.43
CA SER A 190 -3.60 15.29 -10.09
C SER A 190 -5.08 15.19 -10.42
N ASP A 191 -5.56 14.00 -10.81
CA ASP A 191 -6.98 13.79 -11.14
C ASP A 191 -7.82 13.74 -9.87
N ILE A 192 -7.30 13.08 -8.83
CA ILE A 192 -7.91 13.01 -7.51
C ILE A 192 -8.03 14.42 -6.92
N GLU A 193 -6.95 15.21 -6.96
CA GLU A 193 -6.93 16.60 -6.47
C GLU A 193 -7.90 17.48 -7.25
N SER A 194 -7.89 17.40 -8.58
CA SER A 194 -8.79 18.20 -9.44
C SER A 194 -10.25 17.80 -9.25
N GLY A 195 -10.52 16.52 -9.03
CA GLY A 195 -11.86 15.97 -8.96
C GLY A 195 -12.51 16.05 -7.57
N LEU A 196 -11.74 15.83 -6.50
CA LEU A 196 -12.23 15.93 -5.13
C LEU A 196 -12.06 17.34 -4.55
N GLY A 197 -11.11 18.12 -5.07
CA GLY A 197 -10.66 19.37 -4.45
C GLY A 197 -9.94 19.13 -3.13
N LEU A 198 -9.34 17.96 -2.95
CA LEU A 198 -8.64 17.55 -1.74
C LEU A 198 -7.15 17.37 -2.01
N ARG A 199 -6.32 17.99 -1.18
CA ARG A 199 -4.86 17.84 -1.23
C ARG A 199 -4.36 16.86 -0.18
N ARG A 200 -3.06 16.59 -0.21
CA ARG A 200 -2.42 15.52 0.56
C ARG A 200 -2.68 15.59 2.07
N ASN A 201 -2.60 16.76 2.71
CA ASN A 201 -2.83 16.84 4.15
C ASN A 201 -4.29 16.55 4.49
N GLN A 202 -5.24 16.98 3.66
CA GLN A 202 -6.65 16.62 3.83
C GLN A 202 -6.90 15.11 3.63
N LEU A 203 -6.21 14.45 2.70
CA LEU A 203 -6.27 12.99 2.55
C LEU A 203 -5.71 12.26 3.78
N ILE A 204 -4.61 12.76 4.35
CA ILE A 204 -4.05 12.26 5.62
C ILE A 204 -5.07 12.44 6.75
N SER A 205 -5.69 13.62 6.85
CA SER A 205 -6.73 13.88 7.85
C SER A 205 -7.93 12.96 7.70
N ILE A 206 -8.37 12.65 6.48
CA ILE A 206 -9.42 11.64 6.25
C ILE A 206 -8.99 10.30 6.84
N SER A 207 -7.75 9.85 6.60
CA SER A 207 -7.28 8.56 7.10
C SER A 207 -7.23 8.49 8.63
N LEU A 208 -6.91 9.60 9.30
CA LEU A 208 -6.96 9.70 10.75
C LEU A 208 -8.41 9.62 11.29
N LEU A 209 -9.37 10.18 10.56
CA LEU A 209 -10.79 10.17 10.93
C LEU A 209 -11.45 8.81 10.73
N VAL A 210 -11.25 8.19 9.57
CA VAL A 210 -11.94 6.93 9.20
C VAL A 210 -11.20 5.67 9.67
N GLY A 211 -9.95 5.84 10.10
CA GLY A 211 -9.05 4.77 10.47
C GLY A 211 -8.10 4.38 9.33
N ASN A 212 -6.95 3.83 9.72
CA ASN A 212 -5.86 3.43 8.84
C ASN A 212 -5.06 2.26 9.44
N ASP A 213 -3.94 1.91 8.83
CA ASP A 213 -3.09 0.80 9.27
C ASP A 213 -2.39 1.00 10.62
N HIS A 214 -2.43 2.20 11.20
CA HIS A 214 -1.87 2.51 12.53
C HIS A 214 -2.97 2.65 13.60
N ASN A 215 -4.14 3.14 13.22
CA ASN A 215 -5.32 3.24 14.09
C ASN A 215 -6.56 2.69 13.36
N LEU A 216 -6.91 1.43 13.64
CA LEU A 216 -7.99 0.73 12.93
C LEU A 216 -9.38 1.33 13.14
N THR A 217 -9.62 2.04 14.24
CA THR A 217 -10.96 2.54 14.59
C THR A 217 -11.22 3.94 14.06
N GLY A 218 -10.17 4.73 13.85
CA GLY A 218 -10.33 6.16 13.59
C GLY A 218 -11.11 6.83 14.73
N VAL A 219 -11.93 7.83 14.38
CA VAL A 219 -12.85 8.50 15.29
C VAL A 219 -14.23 7.81 15.24
N PRO A 220 -14.75 7.30 16.37
CA PRO A 220 -16.04 6.62 16.40
C PRO A 220 -17.18 7.47 15.81
N GLY A 221 -17.97 6.87 14.92
CA GLY A 221 -19.11 7.54 14.28
C GLY A 221 -18.76 8.39 13.05
N ILE A 222 -17.48 8.50 12.68
CA ILE A 222 -17.06 9.24 11.48
C ILE A 222 -16.77 8.27 10.32
N GLY A 223 -17.67 8.25 9.34
CA GLY A 223 -17.46 7.56 8.06
C GLY A 223 -16.80 8.44 7.01
N ILE A 224 -16.51 7.86 5.84
CA ILE A 224 -15.78 8.53 4.75
C ILE A 224 -16.46 9.81 4.25
N GLU A 225 -17.78 9.80 4.09
CA GLU A 225 -18.53 10.98 3.62
C GLU A 225 -18.46 12.14 4.62
N THR A 226 -18.62 11.83 5.91
CA THR A 226 -18.52 12.80 6.99
C THR A 226 -17.10 13.36 7.09
N ALA A 227 -16.08 12.50 6.96
CA ALA A 227 -14.69 12.91 6.97
C ALA A 227 -14.37 13.85 5.80
N VAL A 228 -14.81 13.53 4.58
CA VAL A 228 -14.64 14.39 3.40
C VAL A 228 -15.29 15.75 3.60
N ARG A 229 -16.54 15.79 4.09
CA ARG A 229 -17.24 17.06 4.36
C ARG A 229 -16.50 17.90 5.39
N PHE A 230 -15.99 17.27 6.44
CA PHE A 230 -15.23 17.93 7.49
C PHE A 230 -13.94 18.54 6.96
N VAL A 231 -13.08 17.77 6.27
CA VAL A 231 -11.77 18.27 5.83
C VAL A 231 -11.87 19.35 4.75
N LYS A 232 -12.95 19.36 3.95
CA LYS A 232 -13.24 20.44 2.98
C LYS A 232 -13.52 21.80 3.61
N SER A 233 -13.83 21.84 4.91
CA SER A 233 -14.08 23.08 5.65
C SER A 233 -12.79 23.82 6.03
N PHE A 234 -11.62 23.23 5.77
CA PHE A 234 -10.32 23.77 6.13
C PHE A 234 -9.37 23.76 4.94
N SER A 235 -8.40 24.68 4.93
CA SER A 235 -7.31 24.65 3.97
C SER A 235 -6.36 23.46 4.26
N ASP A 236 -5.64 23.02 3.23
CA ASP A 236 -4.68 21.92 3.34
C ASP A 236 -3.55 22.21 4.33
N ASP A 237 -3.13 23.47 4.45
CA ASP A 237 -2.06 23.87 5.36
C ASP A 237 -2.52 23.95 6.82
N GLU A 238 -3.81 24.20 7.09
CA GLU A 238 -4.34 24.35 8.44
C GLU A 238 -4.84 23.05 9.06
N ILE A 239 -5.36 22.13 8.24
CA ILE A 239 -6.13 20.98 8.73
C ILE A 239 -5.36 20.17 9.78
N LEU A 240 -4.10 19.85 9.53
CA LEU A 240 -3.29 19.05 10.47
C LEU A 240 -3.01 19.77 11.78
N TYR A 241 -2.80 21.09 11.76
CA TYR A 241 -2.66 21.87 12.99
C TYR A 241 -3.95 21.84 13.81
N ARG A 242 -5.12 21.94 13.16
CA ARG A 242 -6.41 21.91 13.86
C ARG A 242 -6.70 20.56 14.51
N PHE A 243 -6.23 19.46 13.94
CA PHE A 243 -6.30 18.14 14.58
C PHE A 243 -5.58 18.11 15.92
N VAL A 244 -4.42 18.77 16.02
CA VAL A 244 -3.67 18.86 17.28
C VAL A 244 -4.45 19.64 18.34
N PHE A 245 -5.24 20.64 17.96
CA PHE A 245 -6.00 21.47 18.92
C PHE A 245 -7.43 20.99 19.22
N LEU A 246 -8.03 20.16 18.37
CA LEU A 246 -9.40 19.65 18.57
C LEU A 246 -9.46 18.29 19.27
N LEU A 247 -8.32 17.60 19.39
CA LEU A 247 -8.19 16.27 20.04
C LEU A 247 -7.50 16.33 21.41
N ILE A 248 -7.22 17.53 21.93
CA ILE A 248 -6.79 17.80 23.32
C ILE A 248 -7.95 18.49 24.02
#